data_AF-A0A9N9KEM7-F1
#
_entry.id   AF-A0A9N9KEM7-F1
#
_cell.length_a   1.000
_cell.length_b   1.000
_cell.length_c   1.000
_cell.angle_alpha   90.00
_cell.angle_beta   90.00
_cell.angle_gamma   90.00
#
_symmetry.space_group_name_H-M   'P 1'
#
loop_
_entity.id
_entity.type
_entity.pdbx_description
1 polymer ?
#
loop_
_entity_poly.entity_id
_entity_poly.type
_entity_poly.pdbx_seq_one_letter_code
_entity_poly.pdbx_strand_id
1 'polypeptide(L)' 'FNGMEKEEIHFILATSLRNQNQNQNWFPTTNVICVVGNRDFRPDIGVWFQRPTRLQRRMPIIYACPHPNVWIE' A
#
# COMPACT_ATOMS: atom_id res chain seq x y z
N PHE A 1 11.83 11.39 -8.42
CA PHE A 1 12.89 10.47 -8.91
C PHE A 1 12.22 9.12 -9.14
N ASN A 2 12.34 8.49 -10.30
CA ASN A 2 11.83 7.13 -10.57
C ASN A 2 13.01 6.27 -11.03
N GLY A 3 13.98 6.06 -10.14
CA GLY A 3 15.22 5.33 -10.40
C GLY A 3 15.29 4.04 -9.61
N MET A 4 16.21 3.14 -10.00
CA MET A 4 16.35 1.82 -9.37
C MET A 4 16.61 1.89 -7.87
N GLU A 5 17.38 2.88 -7.41
CA GLU A 5 17.66 3.12 -5.99
C GLU A 5 16.38 3.46 -5.20
N LYS A 6 15.46 4.21 -5.79
CA LYS A 6 14.18 4.52 -5.14
C LYS A 6 13.33 3.26 -4.99
N GLU A 7 13.23 2.44 -6.03
CA GLU A 7 12.49 1.17 -5.97
C GLU A 7 13.12 0.18 -4.98
N GLU A 8 14.45 0.16 -4.87
CA GLU A 8 15.16 -0.63 -3.86
C GLU A 8 14.79 -0.20 -2.44
N ILE A 9 14.80 1.10 -2.16
CA ILE A 9 14.38 1.67 -0.87
C ILE A 9 12.92 1.31 -0.57
N HIS A 10 12.03 1.45 -1.56
CA HIS A 10 10.61 1.11 -1.39
C HIS A 10 10.40 -0.37 -1.06
N PHE A 11 11.11 -1.26 -1.76
CA PHE A 11 11.05 -2.69 -1.55
C PHE A 11 11.55 -3.07 -0.15
N ILE A 12 12.70 -2.53 0.26
CA ILE A 12 13.28 -2.76 1.59
C ILE A 12 12.32 -2.27 2.68
N LEU A 13 11.76 -1.06 2.53
CA LEU A 13 10.86 -0.49 3.52
C LEU A 13 9.55 -1.29 3.65
N ALA A 14 8.89 -1.60 2.53
CA ALA A 14 7.66 -2.38 2.55
C ALA A 14 7.88 -3.78 3.15
N THR A 15 9.01 -4.41 2.85
CA THR A 15 9.39 -5.71 3.41
C THR A 15 9.68 -5.63 4.90
N SER A 16 10.42 -4.59 5.34
CA SER A 16 10.71 -4.35 6.76
C SER A 16 9.44 -4.14 7.57
N LEU A 17 8.54 -3.26 7.10
CA LEU A 17 7.25 -3.01 7.73
C LEU A 17 6.39 -4.28 7.84
N ARG A 18 6.42 -5.11 6.79
CA ARG A 18 5.70 -6.39 6.78
C ARG A 18 6.26 -7.35 7.83
N ASN A 19 7.57 -7.44 7.94
CA ASN A 19 8.26 -8.32 8.87
C ASN A 19 8.11 -7.88 10.33
N GLN A 20 8.15 -6.57 10.60
CA GLN A 20 7.97 -6.02 11.94
C GLN A 20 6.53 -6.20 12.47
N ASN A 21 5.54 -6.20 11.57
CA ASN A 21 4.12 -6.18 11.94
C ASN A 21 3.35 -7.42 11.49
N GLN A 22 4.01 -8.57 11.36
CA GLN A 22 3.37 -9.84 10.96
C GLN A 22 2.19 -10.21 11.86
N ASN A 23 2.30 -9.93 13.17
CA ASN A 23 1.27 -10.24 14.16
C ASN A 23 0.06 -9.27 14.11
N GLN A 24 0.20 -8.12 13.46
CA GLN A 24 -0.85 -7.09 13.39
C GLN A 24 -1.58 -7.07 12.05
N ASN A 25 -1.30 -8.02 11.14
CA ASN A 25 -1.92 -8.12 9.82
C ASN A 25 -1.77 -6.84 8.96
N TRP A 26 -0.67 -6.11 9.18
CA TRP A 26 -0.37 -4.94 8.35
C TRP A 26 -0.09 -5.38 6.91
N PHE A 27 -0.55 -4.57 5.98
CA PHE A 27 -0.41 -4.78 4.55
C PHE A 27 0.35 -3.60 3.93
N PRO A 28 1.67 -3.51 4.12
CA PRO A 28 2.50 -2.59 3.35
C PRO A 28 2.65 -3.11 1.92
N THR A 29 2.61 -2.21 0.95
CA THR A 29 2.78 -2.52 -0.47
C THR A 29 3.24 -1.28 -1.24
N THR A 30 3.98 -1.48 -2.32
CA THR A 30 4.52 -0.42 -3.17
C THR A 30 3.72 -0.28 -4.45
N ASN A 31 3.75 0.91 -5.07
CA ASN A 31 3.17 1.20 -6.38
C ASN A 31 1.73 0.66 -6.54
N VAL A 32 0.84 1.09 -5.65
CA VAL A 32 -0.56 0.65 -5.64
C VAL A 32 -1.52 1.78 -5.94
N ILE A 33 -2.66 1.43 -6.51
CA ILE A 33 -3.80 2.33 -6.67
C ILE A 33 -4.91 1.90 -5.73
N CYS A 34 -5.55 2.86 -5.08
CA CYS A 34 -6.74 2.66 -4.29
C CYS A 34 -7.74 3.79 -4.48
N VAL A 35 -9.03 3.49 -4.65
CA VAL A 35 -10.07 4.53 -4.65
C VAL A 35 -10.64 4.68 -3.25
N VAL A 36 -10.60 5.91 -2.71
CA VAL A 36 -11.20 6.27 -1.42
C VAL A 36 -12.26 7.35 -1.65
N GLY A 37 -13.53 7.02 -1.43
CA GLY A 37 -14.64 7.97 -1.47
C GLY A 37 -14.88 8.72 -2.80
N ASN A 38 -14.32 8.25 -3.93
CA ASN A 38 -14.28 8.85 -5.28
C ASN A 38 -12.99 9.57 -5.68
N ARG A 39 -11.90 9.42 -4.91
CA ARG A 39 -10.57 9.90 -5.31
C ARG A 39 -9.60 8.75 -5.46
N ASP A 40 -8.79 8.83 -6.52
CA ASP A 40 -7.65 7.96 -6.72
C ASP A 40 -6.54 8.33 -5.72
N PHE A 41 -6.08 7.33 -4.98
CA PHE A 41 -4.94 7.42 -4.08
C PHE A 41 -3.83 6.50 -4.61
N ARG A 42 -2.66 7.06 -4.88
CA ARG A 42 -1.55 6.38 -5.58
C ARG A 42 -0.20 6.64 -4.89
N PRO A 43 -0.02 6.12 -3.67
CA PRO A 43 1.21 6.33 -2.94
C PRO A 43 2.32 5.48 -3.54
N ASP A 44 3.56 5.95 -3.42
CA ASP A 44 4.73 5.14 -3.72
C ASP A 44 4.78 3.90 -2.81
N ILE A 45 4.45 4.11 -1.53
CA ILE A 45 4.29 3.04 -0.53
C ILE A 45 3.03 3.31 0.28
N GLY A 46 2.10 2.36 0.28
CA GLY A 46 0.90 2.40 1.13
C GLY A 46 0.93 1.32 2.20
N VAL A 47 0.52 1.67 3.42
CA VAL A 47 0.40 0.74 4.55
C VAL A 47 -1.01 0.77 5.10
N TRP A 48 -1.61 -0.42 5.17
CA TRP A 48 -2.92 -0.63 5.79
C TRP A 48 -2.77 -1.51 7.01
N PHE A 49 -3.22 -1.05 8.18
CA PHE A 49 -3.22 -1.86 9.40
C PHE A 49 -4.26 -2.97 9.33
N GLN A 50 -5.35 -2.72 8.59
CA GLN A 50 -6.28 -3.75 8.20
C GLN A 50 -6.08 -4.09 6.72
N ARG A 51 -5.62 -5.31 6.47
CA ARG A 51 -5.43 -5.82 5.11
C ARG A 51 -6.70 -5.64 4.25
N PRO A 52 -6.62 -4.94 3.10
CA PRO A 52 -7.74 -4.83 2.18
C PRO A 52 -8.20 -6.20 1.69
N THR A 53 -9.50 -6.35 1.46
CA THR A 53 -10.12 -7.61 1.00
C THR A 53 -9.57 -8.05 -0.36
N ARG A 54 -9.83 -9.31 -0.75
CA ARG A 54 -9.38 -9.83 -2.06
C ARG A 54 -9.94 -9.01 -3.23
N LEU A 55 -11.20 -8.59 -3.15
CA LEU A 55 -11.85 -7.79 -4.20
C LEU A 55 -11.23 -6.39 -4.29
N GLN A 56 -11.05 -5.72 -3.15
CA GLN A 56 -10.37 -4.42 -3.07
C GLN A 56 -8.95 -4.45 -3.65
N ARG A 57 -8.20 -5.54 -3.42
CA ARG A 57 -6.83 -5.66 -3.98
C ARG A 57 -6.79 -5.99 -5.47
N ARG A 58 -7.78 -6.71 -6.01
CA ARG A 58 -7.81 -7.10 -7.43
C ARG A 58 -8.48 -6.06 -8.32
N MET A 59 -9.45 -5.33 -7.77
CA MET A 59 -10.28 -4.38 -8.50
C MET A 59 -10.46 -3.09 -7.66
N PRO A 60 -9.37 -2.38 -7.30
CA PRO A 60 -9.39 -1.23 -6.38
C PRO A 60 -10.18 -0.01 -6.89
N ILE A 61 -10.49 0.03 -8.19
CA ILE A 61 -11.29 1.08 -8.82
C ILE A 61 -12.79 0.81 -8.66
N ILE A 62 -13.19 -0.46 -8.78
CA ILE A 62 -14.60 -0.88 -8.64
C ILE A 62 -14.96 -1.04 -7.16
N TYR A 63 -14.05 -1.63 -6.38
CA TYR A 63 -14.20 -1.85 -4.95
C TYR A 63 -13.28 -0.91 -4.20
N ALA A 64 -13.85 0.19 -3.71
CA ALA A 64 -13.15 1.16 -2.89
C ALA A 64 -12.42 0.46 -1.73
N CYS A 65 -11.13 0.76 -1.59
CA CYS A 65 -10.33 0.23 -0.49
C CYS A 65 -10.33 1.21 0.69
N PRO A 66 -10.00 0.70 1.90
CA PRO A 66 -9.81 1.58 3.04
C PRO A 66 -8.74 2.63 2.73
N HIS A 67 -8.84 3.80 3.35
CA HIS A 67 -7.75 4.78 3.30
C HIS A 67 -6.50 4.17 3.95
N PRO A 68 -5.30 4.33 3.35
CA PRO A 68 -4.07 3.85 3.99
C PRO A 68 -3.84 4.57 5.32
N ASN A 69 -3.29 3.84 6.29
CA ASN A 69 -2.92 4.39 7.58
C ASN A 69 -1.61 5.18 7.50
N VAL A 70 -0.70 4.77 6.61
CA VAL A 70 0.56 5.45 6.31
C VAL A 70 0.77 5.46 4.80
N TRP A 71 1.23 6.58 4.26
CA TRP A 71 1.64 6.71 2.87
C TRP A 71 2.92 7.53 2.73
N ILE A 72 3.73 7.22 1.71
CA ILE A 72 5.02 7.86 1.42
C ILE A 72 5.06 8.20 -0.07
N GLU A 73 5.74 9.30 -0.42
CA GLU A 73 5.90 9.90 -1.77
C GLU A 73 7.39 10.22 -2.06
#